data_AF-A0A844ZX00-F1
#
_entry.id   AF-A0A844ZX00-F1
#
_cell.length_a   1.000
_cell.length_b   1.000
_cell.length_c   1.000
_cell.angle_alpha   90.00
_cell.angle_beta   90.00
_cell.angle_gamma   90.00
#
_symmetry.space_group_name_H-M   'P 1'
#
loop_
_entity.id
_entity.type
_entity.pdbx_description
1 polymer ?
#
loop_
_entity_poly.entity_id
_entity_poly.type
_entity_poly.pdbx_seq_one_letter_code
_entity_poly.pdbx_strand_id
1 'polypeptide(L)'
;MERSADFGGILSETFAVLADAIRWVALYVMVVGGLRAIAAVTGVVEQTDQIWSASAGFSIDADTSLAGGLAELVIAVTSVVASYFLLSEMLKTRGRLNGGGTRIWAYVGLSILWALGFAFGLVLLVVPGLILLVRWTASTGFLIGARQGIVESFGSSWEATKGSGWPIFFGGVVIILVAVLVGATLGGAAGATGSAEAIGVVSALVEAFGNALGFAFATAVYHLVADGTEATAEIFE
;
A
#
# COMPACT_ATOMS: atom_id res chain seq x y z
N MET A 1 5.27 -25.66 -8.64
CA MET A 1 6.23 -24.81 -9.37
C MET A 1 6.65 -23.74 -8.40
N GLU A 2 7.84 -23.85 -7.82
CA GLU A 2 8.39 -22.81 -6.94
C GLU A 2 8.46 -21.51 -7.75
N ARG A 3 7.68 -20.49 -7.36
CA ARG A 3 7.76 -19.18 -8.00
C ARG A 3 9.01 -18.51 -7.45
N SER A 4 10.05 -18.42 -8.27
CA SER A 4 11.22 -17.60 -7.96
C SER A 4 10.82 -16.14 -7.81
N ALA A 5 11.57 -15.38 -7.02
CA ALA A 5 11.44 -13.93 -6.86
C ALA A 5 11.93 -13.16 -8.11
N ASP A 6 11.46 -13.60 -9.27
CA ASP A 6 11.65 -12.98 -10.58
C ASP A 6 10.49 -12.04 -10.90
N PHE A 7 10.71 -11.14 -11.85
CA PHE A 7 9.74 -10.10 -12.22
C PHE A 7 8.35 -10.66 -12.55
N GLY A 8 8.27 -11.72 -13.36
CA GLY A 8 7.00 -12.37 -13.71
C GLY A 8 6.36 -13.07 -12.52
N GLY A 9 7.16 -13.67 -11.63
CA GLY A 9 6.71 -14.28 -10.40
C GLY A 9 6.01 -13.26 -9.50
N ILE A 10 6.66 -12.13 -9.24
CA ILE A 10 6.14 -11.03 -8.40
C ILE A 10 4.81 -10.49 -8.95
N LEU A 11 4.73 -10.22 -10.25
CA LEU A 11 3.49 -9.71 -10.85
C LEU A 11 2.35 -10.74 -10.79
N SER A 12 2.64 -12.00 -11.17
CA SER A 12 1.64 -13.06 -11.12
C SER A 12 1.11 -13.29 -9.70
N GLU A 13 2.00 -13.18 -8.71
CA GLU A 13 1.67 -13.35 -7.30
C GLU A 13 0.88 -12.15 -6.76
N THR A 14 1.23 -10.93 -7.18
CA THR A 14 0.48 -9.71 -6.85
C THR A 14 -0.98 -9.81 -7.31
N PHE A 15 -1.20 -10.21 -8.57
CA PHE A 15 -2.56 -10.39 -9.10
C PHE A 15 -3.29 -11.55 -8.44
N ALA A 16 -2.59 -12.64 -8.12
CA ALA A 16 -3.18 -13.75 -7.37
C ALA A 16 -3.61 -13.31 -5.97
N VAL A 17 -2.77 -12.55 -5.23
CA VAL A 17 -3.10 -12.05 -3.89
C VAL A 17 -4.32 -11.13 -3.96
N LEU A 18 -4.35 -10.25 -4.96
CA LEU A 18 -5.46 -9.34 -5.20
C LEU A 18 -6.76 -10.10 -5.52
N ALA A 19 -6.69 -11.14 -6.36
CA ALA A 19 -7.84 -11.95 -6.74
C ALA A 19 -8.37 -12.79 -5.57
N ASP A 20 -7.49 -13.43 -4.80
CA ASP A 20 -7.87 -14.25 -3.65
C ASP A 20 -8.44 -13.39 -2.51
N ALA A 21 -7.96 -12.16 -2.36
CA ALA A 21 -8.46 -11.19 -1.38
C ALA A 21 -9.52 -10.22 -1.93
N ILE A 22 -10.11 -10.49 -3.12
CA ILE A 22 -10.94 -9.49 -3.82
C ILE A 22 -12.13 -8.97 -3.01
N ARG A 23 -12.73 -9.83 -2.17
CA ARG A 23 -13.82 -9.42 -1.27
C ARG A 23 -13.37 -8.37 -0.26
N TRP A 24 -12.18 -8.54 0.29
CA TRP A 24 -11.59 -7.62 1.25
C TRP A 24 -11.05 -6.36 0.60
N VAL A 25 -10.50 -6.49 -0.62
CA VAL A 25 -10.14 -5.35 -1.46
C VAL A 25 -11.39 -4.50 -1.75
N ALA A 26 -12.50 -5.13 -2.16
CA ALA A 26 -13.76 -4.43 -2.42
C ALA A 26 -14.28 -3.73 -1.15
N LEU A 27 -14.25 -4.39 0.00
CA LEU A 27 -14.63 -3.78 1.28
C LEU A 27 -13.73 -2.58 1.61
N TYR A 28 -12.41 -2.71 1.45
CA TYR A 28 -11.47 -1.61 1.66
C TYR A 28 -11.76 -0.42 0.74
N VAL A 29 -11.94 -0.67 -0.56
CA VAL A 29 -12.24 0.38 -1.56
C VAL A 29 -13.58 1.05 -1.25
N MET A 30 -14.60 0.27 -0.87
CA MET A 30 -15.91 0.80 -0.50
C MET A 30 -15.85 1.65 0.77
N VAL A 31 -15.11 1.21 1.79
CA VAL A 31 -15.00 1.96 3.06
C VAL A 31 -14.14 3.20 2.88
N VAL A 32 -12.90 3.06 2.39
CA VAL A 32 -11.95 4.17 2.31
C VAL A 32 -12.30 5.09 1.13
N GLY A 33 -12.54 4.52 -0.04
CA GLY A 33 -12.91 5.29 -1.23
C GLY A 33 -14.31 5.87 -1.11
N GLY A 34 -15.27 5.15 -0.51
CA GLY A 34 -16.62 5.68 -0.26
C GLY A 34 -16.63 6.83 0.74
N LEU A 35 -15.86 6.75 1.83
CA LEU A 35 -15.73 7.87 2.78
C LEU A 35 -15.11 9.11 2.11
N ARG A 36 -14.06 8.92 1.31
CA ARG A 36 -13.44 10.02 0.54
C ARG A 36 -14.37 10.60 -0.51
N ALA A 37 -15.14 9.75 -1.20
CA ALA A 37 -16.14 10.16 -2.18
C ALA A 37 -17.25 11.01 -1.52
N ILE A 38 -17.75 10.60 -0.35
CA ILE A 38 -18.74 11.37 0.41
C ILE A 38 -18.14 12.72 0.86
N ALA A 39 -16.91 12.71 1.35
CA ALA A 39 -16.23 13.93 1.77
C ALA A 39 -16.04 14.92 0.59
N ALA A 40 -15.74 14.40 -0.61
CA ALA A 40 -15.63 15.18 -1.83
C ALA A 40 -16.98 15.75 -2.29
N VAL A 41 -18.07 14.96 -2.25
CA VAL A 41 -19.42 15.41 -2.66
C VAL A 41 -20.00 16.43 -1.69
N THR A 42 -19.71 16.29 -0.39
CA THR A 42 -20.20 17.22 0.65
C THR A 42 -19.41 18.52 0.72
N GLY A 43 -18.30 18.64 -0.02
CA GLY A 43 -17.41 19.81 0.01
C GLY A 43 -16.69 20.00 1.35
N VAL A 44 -16.68 18.97 2.21
CA VAL A 44 -16.03 19.02 3.53
C VAL A 44 -14.51 18.89 3.40
N VAL A 45 -14.05 18.24 2.32
CA VAL A 45 -12.64 18.15 1.92
C VAL A 45 -12.53 18.76 0.53
N GLU A 46 -11.56 19.65 0.33
CA GLU A 46 -11.35 20.28 -0.98
C GLU A 46 -10.90 19.23 -2.00
N GLN A 47 -11.53 19.25 -3.17
CA GLN A 47 -11.06 18.47 -4.29
C GLN A 47 -9.74 19.08 -4.76
N THR A 48 -8.66 18.34 -4.57
CA THR A 48 -7.41 18.65 -5.25
C THR A 48 -7.61 18.39 -6.75
N ASP A 49 -7.21 19.35 -7.59
CA ASP A 49 -7.24 19.22 -9.07
C ASP A 49 -6.30 18.11 -9.60
N GLN A 50 -5.53 17.47 -8.73
CA GLN A 50 -4.62 16.39 -9.08
C GLN A 50 -5.30 15.02 -8.93
N ILE A 51 -5.34 14.28 -10.04
CA ILE A 51 -5.81 12.88 -10.10
C ILE A 51 -4.89 11.95 -9.29
N TRP A 52 -3.64 12.34 -9.08
CA TRP A 52 -2.66 11.66 -8.22
C TRP A 52 -1.94 12.73 -7.39
N SER A 53 -2.04 12.64 -6.06
CA SER A 53 -1.22 13.45 -5.14
C SER A 53 -0.17 12.56 -4.48
N ALA A 54 1.08 13.01 -4.42
CA ALA A 54 2.13 12.38 -3.62
C ALA A 54 2.03 12.85 -2.16
N SER A 55 0.82 12.85 -1.60
CA SER A 55 0.54 13.28 -0.22
C SER A 55 0.37 12.06 0.68
N ALA A 56 0.72 12.20 1.97
CA ALA A 56 0.52 11.14 2.97
C ALA A 56 -0.96 10.99 3.40
N GLY A 57 -1.90 11.44 2.57
CA GLY A 57 -3.35 11.35 2.80
C GLY A 57 -3.94 12.38 3.77
N PHE A 58 -3.16 13.38 4.18
CA PHE A 58 -3.57 14.49 5.04
C PHE A 58 -3.15 15.82 4.39
N SER A 59 -4.09 16.71 4.14
CA SER A 59 -3.89 17.99 3.45
C SER A 59 -4.57 19.09 4.23
N ILE A 60 -3.81 19.79 5.08
CA ILE A 60 -4.30 21.00 5.73
C ILE A 60 -3.92 22.19 4.84
N ASP A 61 -4.92 22.85 4.29
CA ASP A 61 -4.80 24.16 3.67
C ASP A 61 -5.20 25.26 4.66
N ALA A 62 -4.80 26.50 4.37
CA ALA A 62 -5.09 27.65 5.24
C ALA A 62 -6.60 27.90 5.43
N ASP A 63 -7.41 27.42 4.49
CA ASP A 63 -8.85 27.59 4.46
C ASP A 63 -9.62 26.37 5.01
N THR A 64 -8.92 25.31 5.45
CA THR A 64 -9.56 24.11 5.99
C THR A 64 -10.34 24.45 7.26
N SER A 65 -11.67 24.36 7.19
CA SER A 65 -12.54 24.51 8.36
C SER A 65 -12.24 23.44 9.42
N LEU A 66 -12.57 23.72 10.68
CA LEU A 66 -12.45 22.72 11.76
C LEU A 66 -13.20 21.42 11.44
N ALA A 67 -14.35 21.51 10.76
CA ALA A 67 -15.11 20.35 10.33
C ALA A 67 -14.37 19.53 9.25
N GLY A 68 -13.71 20.19 8.30
CA GLY A 68 -12.87 19.54 7.29
C GLY A 68 -11.68 18.82 7.91
N GLY A 69 -10.96 19.48 8.83
CA GLY A 69 -9.83 18.86 9.52
C GLY A 69 -10.23 17.64 10.37
N LEU A 70 -11.40 17.68 11.03
CA LEU A 70 -11.93 16.52 11.75
C LEU A 70 -12.34 15.38 10.81
N ALA A 71 -12.92 15.70 9.65
CA ALA A 71 -13.25 14.70 8.64
C ALA A 71 -12.00 14.02 8.08
N GLU A 72 -10.94 14.78 7.77
CA GLU A 72 -9.66 14.23 7.34
C GLU A 72 -9.05 13.30 8.40
N LEU A 73 -9.12 13.69 9.68
CA LEU A 73 -8.65 12.84 10.77
C LEU A 73 -9.43 11.52 10.81
N VAL A 74 -10.76 11.56 10.72
CA VAL A 74 -11.60 10.35 10.69
C VAL A 74 -11.27 9.48 9.48
N ILE A 75 -11.08 10.08 8.30
CA ILE A 75 -10.68 9.39 7.07
C ILE A 75 -9.30 8.74 7.24
N ALA A 76 -8.34 9.45 7.82
CA ALA A 76 -6.98 8.96 8.06
C ALA A 76 -6.96 7.81 9.07
N VAL A 77 -7.68 7.92 10.18
CA VAL A 77 -7.80 6.83 11.16
C VAL A 77 -8.48 5.62 10.52
N THR A 78 -9.54 5.83 9.76
CA THR A 78 -10.25 4.75 9.07
C THR A 78 -9.37 4.08 8.02
N SER A 79 -8.60 4.85 7.25
CA SER A 79 -7.71 4.32 6.21
C SER A 79 -6.58 3.48 6.81
N VAL A 80 -5.99 3.92 7.93
CA VAL A 80 -4.96 3.14 8.65
C VAL A 80 -5.52 1.82 9.16
N VAL A 81 -6.69 1.85 9.80
CA VAL A 81 -7.35 0.65 10.32
C VAL A 81 -7.72 -0.30 9.19
N ALA A 82 -8.35 0.21 8.12
CA ALA A 82 -8.74 -0.56 6.96
C ALA A 82 -7.53 -1.18 6.23
N SER A 83 -6.43 -0.43 6.11
CA SER A 83 -5.18 -0.90 5.50
C SER A 83 -4.57 -2.05 6.28
N TYR A 84 -4.53 -1.92 7.62
CA TYR A 84 -4.06 -3.00 8.49
C TYR A 84 -4.89 -4.28 8.34
N PHE A 85 -6.22 -4.16 8.31
CA PHE A 85 -7.10 -5.32 8.13
C PHE A 85 -6.94 -5.95 6.75
N LEU A 86 -6.84 -5.15 5.69
CA LEU A 86 -6.61 -5.64 4.34
C LEU A 86 -5.29 -6.40 4.23
N LEU A 87 -4.19 -5.81 4.72
CA LEU A 87 -2.87 -6.46 4.73
C LEU A 87 -2.89 -7.77 5.54
N SER A 88 -3.48 -7.73 6.74
CA SER A 88 -3.60 -8.92 7.59
C SER A 88 -4.33 -10.05 6.87
N GLU A 89 -5.38 -9.71 6.12
CA GLU A 89 -6.18 -10.70 5.41
C GLU A 89 -5.49 -11.20 4.14
N MET A 90 -4.81 -10.35 3.39
CA MET A 90 -3.92 -10.75 2.28
C MET A 90 -2.83 -11.72 2.75
N LEU A 91 -2.30 -11.52 3.96
CA LEU A 91 -1.33 -12.45 4.55
C LEU A 91 -1.99 -13.77 4.97
N LYS A 92 -3.23 -13.74 5.48
CA LYS A 92 -3.99 -14.96 5.81
C LYS A 92 -4.30 -15.80 4.58
N THR A 93 -4.70 -15.21 3.46
CA THR A 93 -4.99 -15.97 2.23
C THR A 93 -3.76 -16.70 1.70
N ARG A 94 -2.57 -16.23 2.05
CA ARG A 94 -1.28 -16.88 1.76
C ARG A 94 -0.75 -17.78 2.87
N GLY A 95 -1.51 -17.97 3.96
CA GLY A 95 -1.09 -18.78 5.10
C GLY A 95 0.11 -18.20 5.86
N ARG A 96 0.45 -16.91 5.67
CA ARG A 96 1.62 -16.26 6.28
C ARG A 96 1.29 -15.43 7.52
N LEU A 97 0.08 -15.53 8.06
CA LEU A 97 -0.27 -14.82 9.28
C LEU A 97 0.01 -15.71 10.50
N ASN A 98 1.09 -15.42 11.23
CA ASN A 98 1.42 -16.16 12.44
C ASN A 98 0.75 -15.52 13.68
N GLY A 99 0.01 -16.33 14.44
CA GLY A 99 -0.51 -16.00 15.77
C GLY A 99 -1.85 -15.25 15.83
N GLY A 100 -2.50 -15.32 17.01
CA GLY A 100 -3.72 -14.57 17.32
C GLY A 100 -3.41 -13.21 17.95
N GLY A 101 -4.12 -12.16 17.52
CA GLY A 101 -4.05 -10.82 18.10
C GLY A 101 -3.65 -9.73 17.12
N THR A 102 -4.20 -8.52 17.30
CA THR A 102 -3.96 -7.37 16.42
C THR A 102 -2.63 -6.70 16.71
N ARG A 103 -1.89 -6.32 15.66
CA ARG A 103 -0.63 -5.57 15.74
C ARG A 103 -0.76 -4.16 15.16
N ILE A 104 -1.95 -3.56 15.26
CA ILE A 104 -2.24 -2.27 14.66
C ILE A 104 -1.29 -1.17 15.14
N TRP A 105 -0.96 -1.15 16.44
CA TRP A 105 0.00 -0.17 16.99
C TRP A 105 1.42 -0.35 16.44
N ALA A 106 1.84 -1.60 16.21
CA ALA A 106 3.12 -1.86 15.59
C ALA A 106 3.11 -1.44 14.11
N TYR A 107 1.98 -1.63 13.41
CA TYR A 107 1.80 -1.18 12.03
C TYR A 107 1.84 0.35 11.93
N VAL A 108 1.19 1.06 12.84
CA VAL A 108 1.28 2.54 12.93
C VAL A 108 2.72 2.99 13.21
N GLY A 109 3.42 2.33 14.13
CA GLY A 109 4.83 2.62 14.38
C GLY A 109 5.71 2.38 13.15
N LEU A 110 5.46 1.30 12.41
CA LEU A 110 6.14 0.99 11.16
C LEU A 110 5.84 2.03 10.09
N SER A 111 4.58 2.44 9.90
CA SER A 111 4.20 3.43 8.89
C SER A 111 4.83 4.80 9.17
N ILE A 112 4.95 5.20 10.44
CA ILE A 112 5.65 6.43 10.82
C ILE A 112 7.15 6.34 10.49
N LEU A 113 7.82 5.24 10.86
CA LEU A 113 9.24 5.06 10.52
C LEU A 113 9.47 4.97 9.02
N TRP A 114 8.57 4.32 8.29
CA TRP A 114 8.63 4.24 6.83
C TRP A 114 8.48 5.63 6.21
N ALA A 115 7.52 6.44 6.68
CA ALA A 115 7.32 7.81 6.21
C ALA A 115 8.53 8.70 6.49
N LEU A 116 9.12 8.60 7.68
CA LEU A 116 10.35 9.32 8.03
C LEU A 116 11.51 8.87 7.13
N GLY A 117 11.74 7.57 6.99
CA GLY A 117 12.82 7.04 6.16
C GLY A 117 12.66 7.40 4.69
N PHE A 118 11.43 7.42 4.17
CA PHE A 118 11.12 7.89 2.83
C PHE A 118 11.39 9.39 2.67
N ALA A 119 10.94 10.22 3.61
CA ALA A 119 11.19 11.66 3.61
C ALA A 119 12.70 11.97 3.65
N PHE A 120 13.45 11.32 4.55
CA PHE A 120 14.92 11.44 4.61
C PHE A 120 15.57 10.95 3.31
N GLY A 121 15.10 9.84 2.75
CA GLY A 121 15.60 9.29 1.49
C GLY A 121 15.46 10.28 0.35
N LEU A 122 14.30 10.91 0.19
CA LEU A 122 14.06 11.93 -0.84
C LEU A 122 14.86 13.22 -0.61
N VAL A 123 15.02 13.67 0.63
CA VAL A 123 15.84 14.85 0.96
C VAL A 123 17.31 14.61 0.64
N LEU A 124 17.82 13.38 0.84
CA LEU A 124 19.24 13.09 0.63
C LEU A 124 19.60 12.95 -0.85
N LEU A 125 18.77 12.30 -1.68
CA LEU A 125 18.85 12.21 -3.16
C LEU A 125 17.71 11.27 -3.66
N VAL A 126 17.19 11.42 -4.90
CA VAL A 126 16.10 10.53 -5.40
C VAL A 126 16.48 9.05 -5.41
N VAL A 127 17.74 8.73 -5.76
CA VAL A 127 18.25 7.36 -5.86
C VAL A 127 18.21 6.59 -4.52
N PRO A 128 18.75 7.11 -3.39
CA PRO A 128 18.62 6.43 -2.10
C PRO A 128 17.16 6.25 -1.66
N GLY A 129 16.27 7.19 -1.98
CA GLY A 129 14.82 7.01 -1.74
C GLY A 129 14.24 5.79 -2.46
N LEU A 130 14.56 5.61 -3.75
CA LEU A 130 14.10 4.45 -4.52
C LEU A 130 14.66 3.12 -3.99
N ILE A 131 15.92 3.11 -3.55
CA ILE A 131 16.53 1.92 -2.94
C ILE A 131 15.77 1.55 -1.66
N LEU A 132 15.48 2.52 -0.78
CA LEU A 132 14.73 2.27 0.45
C LEU A 132 13.33 1.72 0.17
N LEU A 133 12.61 2.28 -0.80
CA LEU A 133 11.29 1.78 -1.21
C LEU A 133 11.34 0.29 -1.57
N VAL A 134 12.24 -0.09 -2.49
CA VAL A 134 12.40 -1.47 -2.93
C VAL A 134 12.73 -2.38 -1.75
N ARG A 135 13.68 -1.98 -0.91
CA ARG A 135 14.18 -2.80 0.19
C ARG A 135 13.21 -2.94 1.35
N TRP A 136 12.30 -1.98 1.54
CA TRP A 136 11.31 -2.01 2.61
C TRP A 136 9.93 -2.50 2.16
N THR A 137 9.77 -2.84 0.89
CA THR A 137 8.50 -3.36 0.33
C THR A 137 7.91 -4.52 1.15
N ALA A 138 8.74 -5.45 1.64
CA ALA A 138 8.30 -6.63 2.39
C ALA A 138 8.18 -6.41 3.92
N SER A 139 8.53 -5.23 4.43
CA SER A 139 8.60 -4.95 5.87
C SER A 139 7.27 -5.15 6.58
N THR A 140 6.15 -4.77 5.95
CA THR A 140 4.80 -4.96 6.49
C THR A 140 4.44 -6.43 6.67
N GLY A 141 4.91 -7.31 5.78
CA GLY A 141 4.73 -8.76 5.88
C GLY A 141 5.55 -9.38 7.01
N PHE A 142 6.81 -8.98 7.18
CA PHE A 142 7.63 -9.41 8.31
C PHE A 142 7.08 -8.93 9.66
N LEU A 143 6.54 -7.71 9.70
CA LEU A 143 5.87 -7.19 10.89
C LEU A 143 4.57 -7.97 11.16
N ILE A 144 3.60 -7.97 10.25
CA ILE A 144 2.27 -8.51 10.55
C ILE A 144 2.28 -10.04 10.52
N GLY A 145 2.90 -10.63 9.49
CA GLY A 145 2.94 -12.07 9.25
C GLY A 145 3.90 -12.80 10.18
N ALA A 146 5.20 -12.45 10.14
CA ALA A 146 6.22 -13.08 10.98
C ALA A 146 6.27 -12.57 12.43
N ARG A 147 5.40 -11.61 12.80
CA ARG A 147 5.32 -11.00 14.14
C ARG A 147 6.62 -10.35 14.65
N GLN A 148 7.52 -9.92 13.77
CA GLN A 148 8.79 -9.30 14.16
C GLN A 148 8.64 -7.93 14.83
N GLY A 149 9.69 -7.43 15.49
CA GLY A 149 9.75 -6.04 15.95
C GLY A 149 9.72 -5.03 14.80
N ILE A 150 9.44 -3.75 15.08
CA ILE A 150 9.36 -2.72 14.03
C ILE A 150 10.71 -2.56 13.31
N VAL A 151 11.79 -2.33 14.05
CA VAL A 151 13.14 -2.16 13.48
C VAL A 151 13.64 -3.46 12.84
N GLU A 152 13.36 -4.59 13.48
CA GLU A 152 13.71 -5.93 12.99
C GLU A 152 13.06 -6.20 11.62
N SER A 153 11.78 -5.85 11.44
CA SER A 153 11.07 -6.07 10.18
C SER A 153 11.67 -5.31 8.99
N PHE A 154 12.27 -4.14 9.21
CA PHE A 154 13.02 -3.43 8.18
C PHE A 154 14.33 -4.14 7.84
N GLY A 155 15.04 -4.63 8.85
CA GLY A 155 16.28 -5.40 8.67
C GLY A 155 16.04 -6.71 7.91
N SER A 156 15.03 -7.48 8.31
CA SER A 156 14.66 -8.72 7.62
C SER A 156 14.19 -8.45 6.19
N SER A 157 13.37 -7.42 5.96
CA SER A 157 13.00 -7.01 4.60
C SER A 157 14.22 -6.63 3.75
N TRP A 158 15.19 -5.93 4.33
CA TRP A 158 16.40 -5.55 3.62
C TRP A 158 17.25 -6.74 3.20
N GLU A 159 17.46 -7.70 4.12
CA GLU A 159 18.23 -8.91 3.86
C GLU A 159 17.56 -9.78 2.80
N ALA A 160 16.26 -10.03 3.00
CA ALA A 160 15.46 -10.85 2.11
C ALA A 160 15.50 -10.29 0.67
N THR A 161 15.38 -8.97 0.50
CA THR A 161 15.33 -8.33 -0.82
C THR A 161 16.70 -8.13 -1.51
N LYS A 162 17.83 -8.55 -0.92
CA LYS A 162 19.18 -8.40 -1.52
C LYS A 162 19.33 -9.08 -2.88
N GLY A 163 18.75 -10.26 -3.06
CA GLY A 163 18.85 -11.02 -4.31
C GLY A 163 17.92 -10.54 -5.43
N SER A 164 16.85 -9.83 -5.08
CA SER A 164 15.71 -9.57 -6.00
C SER A 164 15.38 -8.09 -6.16
N GLY A 165 16.30 -7.18 -5.84
CA GLY A 165 16.05 -5.73 -5.89
C GLY A 165 15.58 -5.22 -7.26
N TRP A 166 16.20 -5.67 -8.35
CA TRP A 166 15.80 -5.28 -9.72
C TRP A 166 14.41 -5.83 -10.11
N PRO A 167 14.12 -7.13 -9.94
CA PRO A 167 12.77 -7.67 -10.12
C PRO A 167 11.70 -6.90 -9.35
N ILE A 168 11.94 -6.58 -8.07
CA ILE A 168 11.01 -5.82 -7.22
C ILE A 168 10.83 -4.41 -7.77
N PHE A 169 11.91 -3.73 -8.15
CA PHE A 169 11.84 -2.39 -8.73
C PHE A 169 10.98 -2.35 -10.00
N PHE A 170 11.28 -3.18 -10.99
CA PHE A 170 10.52 -3.21 -12.24
C PHE A 170 9.08 -3.69 -12.03
N GLY A 171 8.86 -4.66 -11.13
CA GLY A 171 7.53 -5.09 -10.73
C GLY A 171 6.70 -3.94 -10.18
N GLY A 172 7.29 -3.15 -9.27
CA GLY A 172 6.66 -1.95 -8.71
C GLY A 172 6.35 -0.90 -9.77
N VAL A 173 7.28 -0.64 -10.70
CA VAL A 173 7.04 0.28 -11.83
C VAL A 173 5.85 -0.18 -12.67
N VAL A 174 5.75 -1.46 -13.00
CA VAL A 174 4.62 -1.98 -13.79
C VAL A 174 3.31 -1.87 -13.03
N ILE A 175 3.29 -2.16 -11.73
CA ILE A 175 2.11 -1.98 -10.89
C ILE A 175 1.65 -0.52 -10.88
N ILE A 176 2.58 0.43 -10.76
CA ILE A 176 2.27 1.86 -10.83
C ILE A 176 1.71 2.22 -12.21
N LEU A 177 2.34 1.75 -13.30
CA LEU A 177 1.85 2.02 -14.66
C LEU A 177 0.44 1.47 -14.90
N VAL A 178 0.13 0.28 -14.39
CA VAL A 178 -1.21 -0.31 -14.44
C VAL A 178 -2.20 0.55 -13.64
N ALA A 179 -1.85 0.95 -12.42
CA ALA A 179 -2.69 1.81 -11.59
C ALA A 179 -2.96 3.17 -12.26
N VAL A 180 -1.95 3.79 -12.86
CA VAL A 180 -2.08 5.06 -13.59
C VAL A 180 -2.95 4.89 -14.83
N LEU A 181 -2.78 3.81 -15.59
CA LEU A 181 -3.60 3.55 -16.78
C LEU A 181 -5.08 3.34 -16.41
N VAL A 182 -5.36 2.55 -15.38
CA VAL A 182 -6.72 2.34 -14.86
C VAL A 182 -7.29 3.66 -14.33
N GLY A 183 -6.50 4.44 -13.59
CA GLY A 183 -6.94 5.73 -13.08
C GLY A 183 -7.22 6.75 -14.18
N ALA A 184 -6.37 6.84 -15.20
CA ALA A 184 -6.55 7.75 -16.33
C ALA A 184 -7.77 7.38 -17.18
N THR A 185 -8.01 6.09 -17.40
CA THR A 185 -9.18 5.62 -18.18
C THR A 185 -10.49 5.89 -17.43
N LEU A 186 -10.56 5.55 -16.14
CA LEU A 186 -11.75 5.80 -15.32
C LEU A 186 -11.96 7.29 -15.05
N GLY A 187 -10.91 8.03 -14.73
CA GLY A 187 -10.94 9.47 -14.54
C GLY A 187 -11.32 10.23 -15.80
N GLY A 188 -10.81 9.82 -16.97
CA GLY A 188 -11.20 10.37 -18.26
C GLY A 188 -12.67 10.12 -18.60
N ALA A 189 -13.17 8.91 -18.31
CA ALA A 189 -14.59 8.60 -18.47
C ALA A 189 -15.48 9.44 -17.53
N ALA A 190 -15.06 9.63 -16.28
CA ALA A 190 -15.74 10.52 -15.34
C ALA A 190 -15.71 11.98 -15.81
N GLY A 191 -14.56 12.44 -16.32
CA GLY A 191 -14.41 13.78 -16.89
C GLY A 191 -15.34 14.07 -18.07
N ALA A 192 -15.58 13.05 -18.91
CA ALA A 192 -16.52 13.16 -20.03
C ALA A 192 -17.98 13.42 -19.60
N THR A 193 -18.34 13.14 -18.34
CA THR A 193 -19.67 13.45 -17.80
C THR A 193 -19.88 14.94 -17.52
N GLY A 194 -18.80 15.72 -17.41
CA GLY A 194 -18.85 17.14 -17.03
C GLY A 194 -19.24 17.39 -15.56
N SER A 195 -19.39 16.35 -14.74
CA SER A 195 -19.79 16.47 -13.33
C SER A 195 -18.58 16.36 -12.39
N ALA A 196 -18.26 17.45 -11.69
CA ALA A 196 -17.17 17.51 -10.71
C ALA A 196 -17.34 16.49 -9.58
N GLU A 197 -18.59 16.23 -9.19
CA GLU A 197 -18.95 15.21 -8.21
C GLU A 197 -18.57 13.80 -8.68
N ALA A 198 -18.89 13.42 -9.94
CA ALA A 198 -18.53 12.10 -10.45
C ALA A 198 -17.01 11.95 -10.59
N ILE A 199 -16.30 13.02 -10.98
CA ILE A 199 -14.83 13.02 -11.03
C ILE A 199 -14.26 12.75 -9.64
N GLY A 200 -14.73 13.43 -8.60
CA GLY A 200 -14.27 13.22 -7.21
C GLY A 200 -14.54 11.82 -6.70
N VAL A 201 -15.74 11.30 -6.94
CA VAL A 201 -16.13 9.94 -6.54
C VAL A 201 -15.22 8.90 -7.22
N VAL A 202 -15.02 9.02 -8.53
CA VAL A 202 -14.18 8.06 -9.28
C VAL A 202 -12.72 8.15 -8.84
N SER A 203 -12.17 9.36 -8.67
CA SER A 203 -10.81 9.55 -8.19
C SER A 203 -10.59 8.93 -6.81
N ALA A 204 -11.53 9.11 -5.87
CA ALA A 204 -11.45 8.50 -4.54
C ALA A 204 -11.44 6.97 -4.57
N LEU A 205 -12.26 6.36 -5.43
CA LEU A 205 -12.31 4.91 -5.61
C LEU A 205 -11.04 4.37 -6.27
N VAL A 206 -10.53 5.07 -7.29
CA VAL A 206 -9.27 4.74 -7.97
C VAL A 206 -8.08 4.81 -7.01
N GLU A 207 -8.00 5.85 -6.19
CA GLU A 207 -6.94 6.01 -5.19
C GLU A 207 -6.97 4.85 -4.18
N ALA A 208 -8.16 4.54 -3.64
CA ALA A 208 -8.31 3.41 -2.72
C ALA A 208 -7.93 2.08 -3.38
N PHE A 209 -8.30 1.86 -4.63
CA PHE A 209 -7.91 0.66 -5.36
C PHE A 209 -6.39 0.60 -5.60
N GLY A 210 -5.76 1.71 -5.96
CA GLY A 210 -4.30 1.81 -6.13
C GLY A 210 -3.54 1.46 -4.85
N ASN A 211 -4.02 1.94 -3.70
CA ASN A 211 -3.46 1.59 -2.40
C ASN A 211 -3.59 0.09 -2.11
N ALA A 212 -4.77 -0.50 -2.37
CA ALA A 212 -4.98 -1.94 -2.22
C ALA A 212 -4.06 -2.77 -3.13
N LEU A 213 -3.83 -2.31 -4.36
CA LEU A 213 -2.90 -2.95 -5.29
C LEU A 213 -1.45 -2.88 -4.78
N GLY A 214 -1.04 -1.75 -4.20
CA GLY A 214 0.26 -1.60 -3.52
C GLY A 214 0.43 -2.56 -2.34
N PHE A 215 -0.62 -2.76 -1.54
CA PHE A 215 -0.61 -3.75 -0.45
C PHE A 215 -0.54 -5.20 -0.94
N ALA A 216 -1.22 -5.52 -2.04
CA ALA A 216 -1.13 -6.82 -2.68
C ALA A 216 0.30 -7.07 -3.19
N PHE A 217 0.93 -6.06 -3.80
CA PHE A 217 2.32 -6.12 -4.25
C PHE A 217 3.29 -6.34 -3.08
N ALA A 218 3.14 -5.58 -2.00
CA ALA A 218 3.96 -5.75 -0.79
C ALA A 218 3.84 -7.16 -0.19
N THR A 219 2.61 -7.69 -0.14
CA THR A 219 2.32 -9.04 0.36
C THR A 219 2.91 -10.11 -0.55
N ALA A 220 2.81 -9.95 -1.87
CA ALA A 220 3.40 -10.86 -2.85
C ALA A 220 4.93 -10.90 -2.75
N VAL A 221 5.58 -9.73 -2.65
CA VAL A 221 7.04 -9.65 -2.45
C VAL A 221 7.43 -10.33 -1.14
N TYR A 222 6.71 -10.07 -0.05
CA TYR A 222 6.97 -10.76 1.21
C TYR A 222 6.83 -12.29 1.07
N HIS A 223 5.76 -12.76 0.41
CA HIS A 223 5.53 -14.19 0.22
C HIS A 223 6.69 -14.86 -0.52
N LEU A 224 7.13 -14.28 -1.65
CA LEU A 224 8.16 -14.90 -2.49
C LEU A 224 9.56 -14.82 -1.89
N VAL A 225 9.85 -13.80 -1.08
CA VAL A 225 11.21 -13.52 -0.61
C VAL A 225 11.46 -14.10 0.79
N ALA A 226 10.44 -14.22 1.63
CA ALA A 226 10.60 -14.77 2.98
C ALA A 226 10.89 -16.30 2.99
N ASP A 227 10.53 -17.03 1.93
CA ASP A 227 10.80 -18.49 1.85
C ASP A 227 12.28 -18.78 1.57
N GLY A 228 12.99 -17.89 0.87
CA GLY A 228 14.42 -18.02 0.61
C GLY A 228 15.30 -17.95 1.87
N THR A 229 14.78 -17.32 2.94
CA THR A 229 15.47 -17.23 4.23
C THR A 229 15.22 -18.43 5.15
N GLU A 230 14.06 -19.11 5.04
CA GLU A 230 13.79 -20.32 5.83
C GLU A 230 14.58 -21.53 5.31
N ALA A 231 14.69 -21.69 3.99
CA ALA A 231 15.45 -22.79 3.37
C ALA A 231 16.98 -22.70 3.62
N THR A 232 17.51 -21.50 3.87
CA THR A 232 18.92 -21.33 4.23
C THR A 232 19.16 -21.57 5.72
N ALA A 233 18.19 -21.27 6.59
CA ALA A 233 18.28 -21.56 8.02
C ALA A 233 18.30 -23.07 8.33
N GLU A 234 17.52 -23.89 7.61
CA GLU A 234 17.51 -25.36 7.76
C GLU A 234 18.83 -26.05 7.37
N ILE A 235 19.68 -25.42 6.55
CA ILE A 235 20.97 -26.01 6.13
C ILE A 235 22.06 -25.80 7.19
N PHE A 236 21.84 -24.88 8.13
CA PHE A 236 22.79 -24.53 9.18
C PHE A 236 22.41 -25.04 10.59
N GLU A 237 21.32 -25.80 10.74
CA GLU A 237 21.01 -26.63 11.92
C GLU A 237 21.39 -28.10 11.69
#